data_AF-A0A7D5IRD2-F1
#
_entry.id   AF-A0A7D5IRD2-F1
#
_cell.length_a   1.000
_cell.length_b   1.000
_cell.length_c   1.000
_cell.angle_alpha   90.00
_cell.angle_beta   90.00
_cell.angle_gamma   90.00
#
_symmetry.space_group_name_H-M   'P 1'
#
loop_
_entity.id
_entity.type
_entity.pdbx_description
1 polymer ?
#
loop_
_entity_poly.entity_id
_entity_poly.type
_entity_poly.pdbx_seq_one_letter_code
_entity_poly.pdbx_strand_id
1 'polypeptide(L)'
;MAVVSAPRPRRRRGAAESLGSVVLGFESIVVFLGGLTVYGLDALPASVPSWWGVVLGSLLALVMILTAGALRHRWGIALGWALQAILALGVFLVPALGIVAVVFGAMYAYATIKGAALDRRNAALAADESNGD
;
A
#
# COMPACT_ATOMS: atom_id res chain seq x y z
N MET A 1 -29.04 8.73 35.83
CA MET A 1 -28.16 9.70 35.14
C MET A 1 -27.12 8.89 34.38
N ALA A 2 -27.31 8.64 33.08
CA ALA A 2 -26.41 7.79 32.29
C ALA A 2 -25.26 8.64 31.77
N VAL A 3 -24.03 8.26 32.11
CA VAL A 3 -22.81 8.88 31.57
C VAL A 3 -22.68 8.47 30.12
N VAL A 4 -23.02 9.37 29.21
CA VAL A 4 -22.76 9.20 27.78
C VAL A 4 -21.23 9.20 27.62
N SER A 5 -20.66 8.03 27.36
CA SER A 5 -19.23 7.91 27.03
C SER A 5 -18.99 8.67 25.72
N ALA A 6 -18.25 9.78 25.80
CA ALA A 6 -17.86 10.53 24.61
C ALA A 6 -17.11 9.61 23.64
N PRO A 7 -17.43 9.62 22.33
CA PRO A 7 -16.69 8.82 21.35
C PRO A 7 -15.21 9.18 21.42
N ARG A 8 -14.34 8.17 21.62
CA ARG A 8 -12.89 8.37 21.60
C ARG A 8 -12.52 9.13 20.31
N PRO A 9 -11.79 10.26 20.39
CA PRO A 9 -11.43 11.02 19.22
C PRO A 9 -10.66 10.12 18.25
N ARG A 10 -11.15 10.04 17.01
CA ARG A 10 -10.51 9.28 15.95
C ARG A 10 -9.10 9.85 15.76
N ARG A 11 -8.05 9.07 16.02
CA ARG A 11 -6.67 9.48 15.69
C ARG A 11 -6.67 9.97 14.24
N ARG A 12 -6.24 11.22 14.00
CA ARG A 12 -6.05 11.72 12.64
C ARG A 12 -5.03 10.82 11.97
N ARG A 13 -5.41 10.17 10.87
CA ARG A 13 -4.48 9.39 10.05
C ARG A 13 -3.32 10.29 9.64
N GLY A 14 -2.10 9.81 9.87
CA GLY A 14 -0.91 10.53 9.44
C GLY A 14 -0.90 10.72 7.92
N ALA A 15 -0.23 11.76 7.43
CA ALA A 15 -0.15 12.02 5.99
C ALA A 15 0.50 10.82 5.26
N ALA A 16 1.46 10.14 5.91
CA ALA A 16 2.07 8.91 5.41
C ALA A 16 1.07 7.76 5.27
N GLU A 17 0.19 7.57 6.27
CA GLU A 17 -0.80 6.50 6.31
C GLU A 17 -1.84 6.70 5.19
N SER A 18 -2.36 7.93 5.04
CA SER A 18 -3.37 8.21 4.02
C SER A 18 -2.81 8.05 2.61
N LEU A 19 -1.68 8.69 2.29
CA LEU A 19 -1.09 8.58 0.95
C LEU A 19 -0.67 7.13 0.65
N GLY A 20 -0.01 6.45 1.59
CA GLY A 20 0.40 5.05 1.40
C GLY A 20 -0.78 4.11 1.18
N SER A 21 -1.90 4.31 1.89
CA SER A 21 -3.11 3.51 1.72
C SER A 21 -3.78 3.70 0.36
N VAL A 22 -3.78 4.94 -0.16
CA VAL A 22 -4.32 5.26 -1.49
C VAL A 22 -3.44 4.62 -2.57
N VAL A 23 -2.12 4.72 -2.46
CA VAL A 23 -1.17 4.11 -3.39
C VAL A 23 -1.37 2.60 -3.45
N LEU A 24 -1.35 1.90 -2.30
CA LEU A 24 -1.59 0.46 -2.24
C LEU A 24 -2.97 0.05 -2.74
N GLY A 25 -3.99 0.87 -2.49
CA GLY A 25 -5.35 0.64 -2.98
C GLY A 25 -5.42 0.66 -4.50
N PHE A 26 -4.88 1.69 -5.15
CA PHE A 26 -4.82 1.75 -6.62
C PHE A 26 -3.91 0.66 -7.20
N GLU A 27 -2.78 0.40 -6.56
CA GLU A 27 -1.85 -0.64 -6.98
C GLU A 27 -2.52 -2.02 -6.99
N SER A 28 -3.34 -2.34 -5.99
CA SER A 28 -4.07 -3.61 -5.93
C SER A 28 -4.94 -3.86 -7.18
N ILE A 29 -5.57 -2.81 -7.71
CA ILE A 29 -6.36 -2.89 -8.94
C ILE A 29 -5.44 -3.18 -10.11
N VAL A 30 -4.30 -2.49 -10.20
CA VAL A 30 -3.32 -2.69 -11.28
C VAL A 30 -2.73 -4.09 -11.23
N VAL A 31 -2.44 -4.63 -10.04
CA VAL A 31 -1.94 -6.00 -9.86
C VAL A 31 -2.96 -7.04 -10.31
N PHE A 32 -4.24 -6.84 -9.98
CA PHE A 32 -5.30 -7.72 -10.46
C PHE A 32 -5.40 -7.71 -11.99
N LEU A 33 -5.39 -6.52 -12.61
CA LEU A 33 -5.36 -6.37 -14.06
C LEU A 33 -4.08 -6.95 -14.68
N GLY A 34 -2.95 -6.84 -13.98
CA GLY A 34 -1.69 -7.48 -14.33
C GLY A 34 -1.80 -8.99 -14.38
N GLY A 35 -2.46 -9.61 -13.39
CA GLY A 35 -2.75 -11.04 -13.39
C GLY A 35 -3.64 -11.47 -14.56
N LEU A 36 -4.66 -10.68 -14.91
CA LEU A 36 -5.48 -10.90 -16.11
C LEU A 36 -4.67 -10.76 -17.40
N THR A 37 -3.73 -9.82 -17.45
CA THR A 37 -2.83 -9.62 -18.61
C THR A 37 -1.89 -10.82 -18.77
N VAL A 38 -1.30 -11.30 -17.66
CA VAL A 38 -0.47 -12.51 -17.63
C VAL A 38 -1.27 -13.73 -18.13
N TYR A 39 -2.52 -13.88 -17.69
CA TYR A 39 -3.42 -14.92 -18.16
C TYR A 39 -3.75 -14.78 -19.66
N GLY A 40 -4.14 -13.59 -20.10
CA GLY A 40 -4.55 -13.34 -21.48
C GLY A 40 -3.43 -13.43 -22.51
N LEU A 41 -2.18 -13.21 -22.08
CA LEU A 41 -0.98 -13.36 -22.91
C LEU A 41 -0.37 -14.76 -22.84
N ASP A 42 -0.91 -15.65 -22.00
CA ASP A 42 -0.31 -16.96 -21.67
C ASP A 42 1.18 -16.83 -21.30
N ALA A 43 1.51 -15.82 -20.50
CA ALA A 43 2.89 -15.43 -20.20
C ALA A 43 3.58 -16.36 -19.17
N LEU A 44 2.91 -17.43 -18.74
CA LEU A 44 3.47 -18.44 -17.84
C LEU A 44 4.18 -19.56 -18.64
N PRO A 45 5.14 -20.27 -18.02
CA PRO A 45 5.73 -21.46 -18.64
C PRO A 45 4.68 -22.53 -18.94
N ALA A 46 4.87 -23.32 -20.00
CA ALA A 46 3.93 -24.36 -20.43
C ALA A 46 3.61 -25.45 -19.37
N SER A 47 4.45 -25.57 -18.33
CA SER A 47 4.21 -26.47 -17.19
C SER A 47 3.21 -25.91 -16.17
N VAL A 48 2.90 -24.62 -16.23
CA VAL A 48 2.02 -23.92 -15.28
C VAL A 48 0.75 -23.51 -16.01
N PRO A 49 -0.43 -23.95 -15.55
CA PRO A 49 -1.69 -23.53 -16.16
C PRO A 49 -1.87 -22.01 -16.12
N SER A 50 -2.29 -21.41 -17.23
CA SER A 50 -2.38 -19.96 -17.39
C SER A 50 -3.30 -19.28 -16.37
N TRP A 51 -4.35 -19.97 -15.89
CA TRP A 51 -5.30 -19.46 -14.89
C TRP A 51 -4.62 -19.06 -13.56
N TRP A 52 -3.41 -19.56 -13.30
CA TRP A 52 -2.59 -19.11 -12.18
C TRP A 52 -2.25 -17.62 -12.23
N GLY A 53 -2.19 -17.01 -13.41
CA GLY A 53 -2.02 -15.55 -13.55
C GLY A 53 -3.14 -14.77 -12.85
N VAL A 54 -4.39 -15.21 -13.02
CA VAL A 54 -5.55 -14.61 -12.36
C VAL A 54 -5.50 -14.84 -10.86
N VAL A 55 -5.19 -16.06 -10.43
CA VAL A 55 -5.16 -16.41 -9.00
C VAL A 55 -4.08 -15.67 -8.24
N LEU A 56 -2.85 -15.63 -8.78
CA LEU A 56 -1.75 -14.88 -8.17
C LEU A 56 -2.03 -13.37 -8.16
N GLY A 57 -2.56 -12.83 -9.27
CA GLY A 57 -2.95 -11.42 -9.35
C GLY A 57 -4.02 -11.05 -8.32
N SER A 58 -5.09 -11.85 -8.20
CA SER A 58 -6.15 -11.65 -7.20
C SER A 58 -5.65 -11.79 -5.77
N LEU A 59 -4.82 -12.80 -5.49
CA LEU A 59 -4.26 -13.01 -4.16
C LEU A 59 -3.35 -11.84 -3.75
N LEU A 60 -2.47 -11.40 -4.65
CA LEU A 60 -1.57 -10.29 -4.38
C LEU A 60 -2.34 -8.96 -4.21
N ALA A 61 -3.36 -8.72 -5.03
CA ALA A 61 -4.26 -7.58 -4.87
C ALA A 61 -4.95 -7.58 -3.49
N LEU A 62 -5.46 -8.73 -3.05
CA LEU A 62 -6.07 -8.87 -1.72
C LEU A 62 -5.06 -8.56 -0.60
N VAL A 63 -3.84 -9.10 -0.70
CA VAL A 63 -2.76 -8.83 0.27
C VAL A 63 -2.41 -7.34 0.31
N MET A 64 -2.36 -6.65 -0.84
CA MET A 64 -2.12 -5.20 -0.90
C MET A 64 -3.24 -4.40 -0.21
N ILE A 65 -4.51 -4.78 -0.40
CA ILE A 65 -5.66 -4.15 0.28
C ILE A 65 -5.56 -4.34 1.79
N LEU A 66 -5.25 -5.55 2.26
CA LEU A 66 -5.06 -5.83 3.68
C LEU A 66 -3.87 -5.05 4.25
N THR A 67 -2.80 -4.92 3.47
CA THR A 67 -1.60 -4.16 3.86
C THR A 67 -1.91 -2.68 3.98
N ALA A 68 -2.76 -2.11 3.10
CA ALA A 68 -3.22 -0.73 3.22
C ALA A 68 -3.85 -0.42 4.59
N GLY A 69 -4.59 -1.38 5.18
CA GLY A 69 -5.12 -1.28 6.54
C GLY A 69 -4.07 -1.50 7.64
N ALA A 70 -3.00 -2.24 7.35
CA ALA A 70 -1.90 -2.51 8.25
C ALA A 70 -0.86 -1.38 8.34
N LEU A 71 -0.88 -0.41 7.43
CA LEU A 71 0.02 0.76 7.40
C LEU A 71 -0.02 1.62 8.68
N ARG A 72 -1.05 1.46 9.51
CA ARG A 72 -1.11 2.04 10.86
C ARG A 72 0.03 1.56 11.78
N HIS A 73 0.69 0.46 11.46
CA HIS A 73 1.85 -0.08 12.19
C HIS A 73 3.13 0.12 11.38
N ARG A 74 4.26 0.41 12.07
CA ARG A 74 5.58 0.60 11.43
C ARG A 74 6.01 -0.62 10.58
N TRP A 75 5.59 -1.83 10.96
CA TRP A 75 5.83 -3.05 10.20
C TRP A 75 5.04 -3.14 8.88
N GLY A 76 3.87 -2.49 8.80
CA GLY A 76 3.08 -2.40 7.57
C GLY A 76 3.80 -1.62 6.47
N ILE A 77 4.69 -0.68 6.85
CA ILE A 77 5.54 0.04 5.90
C ILE A 77 6.58 -0.90 5.27
N ALA A 78 7.22 -1.75 6.08
CA ALA A 78 8.17 -2.75 5.58
C ALA A 78 7.47 -3.78 4.68
N LEU A 79 6.25 -4.19 5.03
CA LEU A 79 5.44 -5.09 4.21
C LEU A 79 5.10 -4.47 2.84
N GLY A 80 4.75 -3.19 2.79
CA GLY A 80 4.52 -2.49 1.52
C GLY A 80 5.76 -2.45 0.63
N TRP A 81 6.95 -2.19 1.20
CA TRP A 81 8.21 -2.29 0.46
C TRP A 81 8.48 -3.70 -0.09
N ALA A 82 8.17 -4.74 0.67
CA ALA A 82 8.28 -6.12 0.20
C ALA A 82 7.31 -6.40 -0.97
N LEU A 83 6.07 -5.90 -0.89
CA LEU A 83 5.09 -6.02 -1.97
C LEU A 83 5.54 -5.28 -3.23
N GLN A 84 6.22 -4.14 -3.09
CA GLN A 84 6.81 -3.41 -4.22
C GLN A 84 7.89 -4.21 -4.92
N ALA A 85 8.76 -4.87 -4.15
CA ALA A 85 9.77 -5.76 -4.71
C ALA A 85 9.12 -6.93 -5.47
N ILE A 86 8.07 -7.54 -4.90
CA ILE A 86 7.30 -8.61 -5.55
C ILE A 86 6.67 -8.11 -6.86
N LEU A 87 6.05 -6.93 -6.85
CA LEU A 87 5.45 -6.36 -8.05
C LEU A 87 6.51 -6.07 -9.12
N ALA A 88 7.67 -5.54 -8.72
CA ALA A 88 8.76 -5.25 -9.64
C ALA A 88 9.26 -6.50 -10.37
N LEU A 89 9.26 -7.67 -9.71
CA LEU A 89 9.56 -8.95 -10.37
C LEU A 89 8.54 -9.31 -11.46
N GLY A 90 7.33 -8.75 -11.40
CA GLY A 90 6.32 -8.88 -12.47
C GLY A 90 6.79 -8.37 -13.83
N VAL A 91 7.82 -7.50 -13.88
CA VAL A 91 8.42 -7.01 -15.14
C VAL A 91 8.92 -8.14 -16.04
N PHE A 92 9.37 -9.27 -15.46
CA PHE A 92 9.87 -10.42 -16.21
C PHE A 92 8.76 -11.19 -16.92
N LEU A 93 7.52 -11.10 -16.42
CA LEU A 93 6.36 -11.69 -17.07
C LEU A 93 5.77 -10.71 -18.09
N VAL A 94 5.56 -9.46 -17.66
CA VAL A 94 4.98 -8.41 -18.48
C VAL A 94 5.75 -7.11 -18.21
N PRO A 95 6.52 -6.60 -19.19
CA PRO A 95 7.35 -5.41 -19.00
C PRO A 95 6.59 -4.18 -18.48
N ALA A 96 5.31 -4.04 -18.83
CA ALA A 96 4.45 -2.96 -18.35
C ALA A 96 4.31 -2.94 -16.81
N LEU A 97 4.38 -4.10 -16.13
CA LEU A 97 4.33 -4.18 -14.66
C LEU A 97 5.56 -3.53 -14.01
N GLY A 98 6.70 -3.51 -14.70
CA GLY A 98 7.89 -2.80 -14.23
C GLY A 98 7.68 -1.29 -14.16
N ILE A 99 7.00 -0.71 -15.17
CA ILE A 99 6.66 0.72 -15.18
C ILE A 99 5.75 1.05 -14.00
N VAL A 100 4.72 0.21 -13.77
CA VAL A 100 3.81 0.35 -12.63
C VAL A 100 4.60 0.30 -11.32
N ALA A 101 5.44 -0.71 -11.13
CA ALA A 101 6.23 -0.89 -9.91
C ALA A 101 7.13 0.32 -9.62
N VAL A 102 7.73 0.93 -10.66
CA VAL A 102 8.54 2.14 -10.52
C VAL A 102 7.68 3.33 -10.10
N VAL A 103 6.57 3.60 -10.80
CA VAL A 103 5.72 4.76 -10.52
C VAL A 103 5.10 4.65 -9.13
N PHE A 104 4.44 3.52 -8.84
CA PHE A 104 3.80 3.29 -7.55
C PHE A 104 4.82 3.16 -6.43
N GLY A 105 5.94 2.47 -6.66
CA GLY A 105 7.03 2.38 -5.69
C GLY A 105 7.65 3.73 -5.35
N ALA A 106 7.84 4.62 -6.34
CA ALA A 106 8.31 5.98 -6.08
C ALA A 106 7.29 6.79 -5.28
N MET A 107 6.00 6.69 -5.60
CA MET A 107 4.93 7.34 -4.82
C MET A 107 4.86 6.80 -3.39
N TYR A 108 4.99 5.49 -3.21
CA TYR A 108 5.02 4.83 -1.90
C TYR A 108 6.25 5.24 -1.07
N ALA A 109 7.42 5.27 -1.69
CA ALA A 109 8.65 5.76 -1.08
C ALA A 109 8.52 7.22 -0.63
N TYR A 110 7.94 8.08 -1.48
CA TYR A 110 7.67 9.47 -1.15
C TYR A 110 6.73 9.59 0.06
N ALA A 111 5.62 8.85 0.06
CA ALA A 111 4.65 8.85 1.16
C ALA A 111 5.28 8.41 2.49
N THR A 112 6.11 7.36 2.47
CA THR A 112 6.72 6.79 3.68
C THR A 112 7.86 7.65 4.23
N ILE A 113 8.72 8.23 3.37
CA ILE A 113 9.86 9.05 3.79
C ILE A 113 9.40 10.46 4.22
N LYS A 114 8.61 11.14 3.37
CA LYS A 114 8.21 12.54 3.60
C LYS A 114 7.02 12.64 4.54
N GLY A 115 6.09 11.70 4.49
CA GLY A 115 4.96 11.67 5.43
C GLY A 115 5.42 11.47 6.87
N ALA A 116 6.43 10.62 7.13
CA ALA A 116 6.97 10.43 8.48
C ALA A 116 7.69 11.68 9.03
N ALA A 117 8.26 12.52 8.17
CA ALA A 117 8.83 13.80 8.58
C ALA A 117 7.73 14.83 8.93
N LEU A 118 6.64 14.84 8.16
CA LEU A 118 5.51 15.74 8.38
C LEU A 118 4.72 15.36 9.64
N ASP A 119 4.50 14.06 9.87
CA ASP A 119 3.82 13.55 11.05
C ASP A 119 4.61 13.88 12.34
N ARG A 120 5.95 13.83 12.31
CA ARG A 120 6.80 14.25 13.44
C ARG A 120 6.71 15.74 13.74
N ARG A 121 6.64 16.58 12.71
CA ARG A 121 6.49 18.04 12.86
C ARG A 121 5.12 18.40 13.43
N ASN A 122 4.04 17.79 12.92
CA ASN A 122 2.69 18.00 13.44
C ASN A 122 2.54 17.51 14.89
N ALA A 123 3.20 16.41 15.27
CA ALA A 123 3.21 15.92 16.64
C ALA A 123 3.92 16.88 17.62
N ALA A 124 5.02 17.50 17.20
CA ALA A 124 5.73 18.50 18.01
C ALA A 124 4.88 19.77 18.21
N LEU A 125 4.27 20.29 17.14
CA LEU A 125 3.40 21.48 17.22
C LEU A 125 2.19 21.25 18.14
N ALA A 126 1.56 20.07 18.08
CA ALA A 126 0.44 19.74 18.96
C ALA A 126 0.83 19.60 20.44
N ALA A 127 2.09 19.25 20.74
CA ALA A 127 2.60 19.19 22.11
C ALA A 127 2.88 20.59 22.67
N ASP A 128 3.39 21.51 21.85
CA ASP A 128 3.61 22.91 22.23
C ASP A 128 2.29 23.64 22.50
N GLU A 129 1.26 23.42 21.69
CA GLU A 129 -0.09 24.00 21.88
C GLU A 129 -0.74 23.51 23.20
N SER A 130 -0.55 22.24 23.57
CA SER A 130 -1.05 21.69 24.84
C SER A 130 -0.31 22.17 26.09
N ASN A 131 0.92 22.67 25.96
CA ASN A 131 1.77 23.06 27.10
C ASN A 131 1.74 24.58 27.35
N GLY A 132 1.02 25.33 26.52
CA GLY A 132 0.80 26.78 26.62
C GLY A 132 -0.53 27.19 27.23
N ASP A 133 -1.41 26.24 27.54
CA ASP A 133 -2.71 26.40 28.24
C ASP A 133 -2.56 26.11 29.75
#